data_AF-A0A359JMD8-F1
#
_entry.id   AF-A0A359JMD8-F1
#
_cell.length_a   1.000
_cell.length_b   1.000
_cell.length_c   1.000
_cell.angle_alpha   90.00
_cell.angle_beta   90.00
_cell.angle_gamma   90.00
#
_symmetry.space_group_name_H-M   'P 1'
#
loop_
_entity.id
_entity.type
_entity.pdbx_description
1 polymer ?
#
loop_
_entity_poly.entity_id
_entity_poly.type
_entity_poly.pdbx_seq_one_letter_code
_entity_poly.pdbx_strand_id
1 'polypeptide(L)'
;MRHYRSVGTIEKESFTPKKLKSEYGFYIACDDRAILNCVNSLLLSSGMIGLSDTEGKMHYLIDGRRGKNYVLGQVKERVLPLREASPSDSLYEDAVIYRAIDTVIRRYGFSETLMGTRILRVLLFRLYKEPKLLKCASKSLYPLAQPEFHITASQVERNLRYAIRRCAKLKENTRVLTVLGLLLDATMNEVVNKYGRG
;
A
#
# COMPACT_ATOMS: atom_id res chain seq x y z
N MET A 1 -51.47 -12.09 -44.40
CA MET A 1 -51.92 -13.24 -43.58
C MET A 1 -50.95 -14.39 -43.84
N ARG A 2 -50.43 -15.03 -42.78
CA ARG A 2 -49.26 -15.92 -42.76
C ARG A 2 -49.40 -17.15 -43.67
N HIS A 3 -48.34 -17.50 -44.39
CA HIS A 3 -48.12 -18.86 -44.92
C HIS A 3 -46.75 -19.40 -44.49
N TYR A 4 -46.82 -20.42 -43.63
CA TYR A 4 -45.72 -21.27 -43.20
C TYR A 4 -45.30 -22.21 -44.35
N ARG A 5 -43.98 -22.35 -44.57
CA ARG A 5 -43.40 -23.34 -45.48
C ARG A 5 -43.28 -24.69 -44.79
N SER A 6 -43.78 -25.74 -45.44
CA SER A 6 -43.62 -27.14 -45.03
C SER A 6 -42.28 -27.72 -45.49
N VAL A 7 -41.73 -28.55 -44.61
CA VAL A 7 -40.43 -29.21 -44.59
C VAL A 7 -40.24 -30.18 -45.76
N GLY A 8 -39.09 -30.08 -46.42
CA GLY A 8 -38.61 -31.03 -47.42
C GLY A 8 -37.54 -31.97 -46.84
N THR A 9 -37.62 -33.21 -47.29
CA THR A 9 -36.92 -34.46 -46.94
C THR A 9 -35.38 -34.35 -46.88
N ILE A 10 -34.76 -34.93 -45.86
CA ILE A 10 -33.29 -35.07 -45.72
C ILE A 10 -32.88 -36.48 -46.13
N GLU A 11 -31.96 -36.57 -47.08
CA GLU A 11 -31.31 -37.80 -47.56
C GLU A 11 -30.43 -38.44 -46.47
N LYS A 12 -30.38 -39.79 -46.50
CA LYS A 12 -29.61 -40.62 -45.57
C LYS A 12 -28.12 -40.57 -45.90
N GLU A 13 -27.30 -39.98 -45.02
CA GLU A 13 -25.88 -40.29 -44.96
C GLU A 13 -25.61 -41.36 -43.90
N SER A 14 -24.82 -42.35 -44.31
CA SER A 14 -24.47 -43.57 -43.58
C SER A 14 -23.50 -43.30 -42.43
N PHE A 15 -23.98 -43.47 -41.19
CA PHE A 15 -23.14 -43.37 -39.99
C PHE A 15 -22.38 -44.70 -39.76
N THR A 16 -21.06 -44.66 -39.93
CA THR A 16 -20.18 -45.74 -39.45
C THR A 16 -19.88 -45.50 -37.97
N PRO A 17 -20.07 -46.48 -37.07
CA PRO A 17 -19.85 -46.26 -35.64
C PRO A 17 -18.34 -46.18 -35.36
N LYS A 18 -17.84 -44.97 -35.10
CA LYS A 18 -16.48 -44.75 -34.62
C LYS A 18 -16.38 -45.34 -33.21
N LYS A 19 -15.47 -46.31 -33.00
CA LYS A 19 -15.15 -46.91 -31.71
C LYS A 19 -14.84 -45.79 -30.68
N LEU A 20 -15.75 -45.56 -29.74
CA LEU A 20 -15.51 -44.69 -28.59
C LEU A 20 -14.43 -45.34 -27.71
N LYS A 21 -13.27 -44.71 -27.61
CA LYS A 21 -12.32 -45.03 -26.54
C LYS A 21 -13.01 -44.70 -25.22
N SER A 22 -13.15 -45.66 -24.32
CA SER A 22 -13.67 -45.40 -22.97
C SER A 22 -12.64 -44.56 -22.22
N GLU A 23 -12.87 -43.26 -22.12
CA GLU A 23 -12.12 -42.40 -21.21
C GLU A 23 -12.61 -42.71 -19.79
N TYR A 24 -11.75 -43.35 -19.01
CA TYR A 24 -11.98 -43.55 -17.58
C TYR A 24 -11.68 -42.24 -16.87
N GLY A 25 -12.71 -41.60 -16.32
CA GLY A 25 -12.57 -40.45 -15.43
C GLY A 25 -12.59 -40.92 -13.98
N PHE A 26 -11.56 -40.55 -13.21
CA PHE A 26 -11.58 -40.71 -11.75
C PHE A 26 -12.03 -39.39 -11.13
N TYR A 27 -13.10 -39.46 -10.32
CA TYR A 27 -13.55 -38.33 -9.51
C TYR A 27 -13.17 -38.61 -8.07
N ILE A 28 -12.24 -37.82 -7.54
CA ILE A 28 -11.86 -37.88 -6.14
C ILE A 28 -12.73 -36.89 -5.39
N ALA A 29 -13.73 -37.40 -4.66
CA ALA A 29 -14.45 -36.62 -3.67
C ALA A 29 -13.58 -36.56 -2.41
N CYS A 30 -13.00 -35.40 -2.13
CA CYS A 30 -12.19 -35.18 -0.94
C CYS A 30 -12.64 -33.89 -0.26
N ASP A 31 -12.61 -33.86 1.06
CA ASP A 31 -12.83 -32.63 1.80
C ASP A 31 -11.60 -31.70 1.65
N ASP A 32 -11.83 -30.39 1.74
CA ASP A 32 -10.76 -29.40 1.56
C ASP A 32 -9.61 -29.61 2.55
N ARG A 33 -9.89 -30.12 3.76
CA ARG A 33 -8.87 -30.36 4.79
C ARG A 33 -7.98 -31.55 4.41
N ALA A 34 -8.53 -32.60 3.82
CA ALA A 34 -7.81 -33.78 3.37
C ALA A 34 -6.90 -33.44 2.18
N ILE A 35 -7.36 -32.59 1.26
CA ILE A 35 -6.53 -32.05 0.17
C ILE A 35 -5.39 -31.22 0.74
N LEU A 36 -5.69 -30.28 1.64
CA LEU A 36 -4.67 -29.42 2.26
C LEU A 36 -3.66 -30.22 3.08
N ASN A 37 -4.09 -31.25 3.81
CA ASN A 37 -3.21 -32.15 4.54
C ASN A 37 -2.30 -32.94 3.60
N CYS A 38 -2.85 -33.45 2.49
CA CYS A 38 -2.07 -34.16 1.48
C CYS A 38 -1.00 -33.24 0.85
N VAL A 39 -1.39 -32.02 0.48
CA VAL A 39 -0.47 -31.02 -0.05
C VAL A 39 0.61 -30.67 0.97
N ASN A 40 0.25 -30.46 2.24
CA ASN A 40 1.21 -30.20 3.31
C ASN A 40 2.20 -31.36 3.51
N SER A 41 1.72 -32.60 3.49
CA SER A 41 2.59 -33.78 3.58
C SER A 41 3.54 -33.88 2.38
N LEU A 42 3.09 -33.56 1.17
CA LEU A 42 3.94 -33.51 -0.03
C LEU A 42 4.99 -32.40 0.07
N LEU A 43 4.62 -31.23 0.55
CA LEU A 43 5.54 -30.11 0.76
C LEU A 43 6.61 -30.45 1.81
N LEU A 44 6.21 -31.08 2.93
CA LEU A 44 7.16 -31.50 3.96
C LEU A 44 8.09 -32.61 3.46
N SER A 45 7.58 -33.61 2.74
CA SER A 45 8.39 -34.68 2.15
C SER A 45 9.34 -34.17 1.04
N SER A 46 8.92 -33.12 0.33
CA SER A 46 9.78 -32.39 -0.63
C SER A 46 10.77 -31.43 0.06
N GLY A 47 10.82 -31.43 1.39
CA GLY A 47 11.74 -30.64 2.20
C GLY A 47 11.46 -29.15 2.18
N MET A 48 10.25 -28.74 1.81
CA MET A 48 9.79 -27.36 1.87
C MET A 48 9.25 -27.04 3.26
N ILE A 49 9.68 -25.91 3.80
CA ILE A 49 9.25 -25.36 5.08
C ILE A 49 8.39 -24.14 4.78
N GLY A 50 7.19 -24.14 5.31
CA GLY A 50 6.33 -22.97 5.22
C GLY A 50 6.49 -22.07 6.45
N LEU A 51 6.47 -20.75 6.22
CA LEU A 51 6.47 -19.75 7.27
C LEU A 51 5.07 -19.17 7.42
N SER A 52 4.55 -19.22 8.65
CA SER A 52 3.34 -18.54 9.06
C SER A 52 3.62 -17.21 9.73
N ASP A 53 2.68 -16.28 9.61
CA ASP A 53 2.65 -15.06 10.42
C ASP A 53 2.14 -15.38 11.84
N THR A 54 2.20 -14.39 12.74
CA THR A 54 1.73 -14.47 14.13
C THR A 54 0.24 -14.82 14.27
N GLU A 55 -0.55 -14.60 13.21
CA GLU A 55 -1.96 -15.02 13.13
C GLU A 55 -2.15 -16.44 12.57
N GLY A 56 -1.07 -17.19 12.33
CA GLY A 56 -1.11 -18.56 11.83
C GLY A 56 -1.33 -18.71 10.31
N LYS A 57 -1.42 -17.60 9.58
CA LYS A 57 -1.56 -17.61 8.11
C LYS A 57 -0.22 -17.89 7.44
N MET A 58 -0.19 -18.83 6.48
CA MET A 58 1.03 -19.20 5.74
C MET A 58 1.32 -18.19 4.63
N HIS A 59 2.53 -17.62 4.62
CA HIS A 59 2.91 -16.59 3.65
C HIS A 59 4.02 -17.01 2.69
N TYR A 60 4.96 -17.85 3.12
CA TYR A 60 6.15 -18.17 2.33
C TYR A 60 6.49 -19.66 2.40
N LEU A 61 6.96 -20.22 1.29
CA LEU A 61 7.53 -21.57 1.21
C LEU A 61 9.03 -21.45 0.92
N ILE A 62 9.85 -22.14 1.71
CA ILE A 62 11.30 -22.12 1.62
C ILE A 62 11.83 -23.55 1.49
N ASP A 63 12.81 -23.77 0.62
CA ASP A 63 13.52 -25.04 0.55
C ASP A 63 14.41 -25.25 1.79
N GLY A 64 13.97 -26.15 2.67
CA GLY A 64 14.62 -26.50 3.93
C GLY A 64 15.76 -27.52 3.78
N ARG A 65 15.93 -28.14 2.61
CA ARG A 65 16.95 -29.18 2.39
C ARG A 65 18.38 -28.66 2.42
N ARG A 66 18.55 -27.35 2.22
CA ARG A 66 19.86 -26.66 2.20
C ARG A 66 20.40 -26.34 3.61
N GLY A 67 19.73 -26.81 4.66
CA GLY A 67 20.18 -26.71 6.03
C GLY A 67 19.75 -25.44 6.75
N LYS A 68 19.79 -25.48 8.09
CA LYS A 68 19.25 -24.46 9.00
C LYS A 68 19.78 -23.05 8.72
N ASN A 69 21.07 -22.90 8.41
CA ASN A 69 21.69 -21.60 8.17
C ASN A 69 21.21 -20.95 6.86
N TYR A 70 20.97 -21.74 5.82
CA TYR A 70 20.39 -21.25 4.57
C TYR A 70 18.96 -20.77 4.77
N VAL A 71 18.14 -21.54 5.48
CA VAL A 71 16.75 -21.18 5.79
C VAL A 71 16.70 -19.89 6.60
N LEU A 72 17.53 -19.76 7.64
CA LEU A 72 17.62 -18.53 8.44
C LEU A 72 18.10 -17.33 7.63
N GLY A 73 19.05 -17.53 6.69
CA GLY A 73 19.47 -16.50 5.74
C GLY A 73 18.32 -16.04 4.85
N GLN A 74 17.57 -16.97 4.25
CA GLN A 74 16.40 -16.65 3.43
C GLN A 74 15.29 -15.93 4.21
N VAL A 75 15.03 -16.34 5.45
CA VAL A 75 14.09 -15.65 6.34
C VAL A 75 14.55 -14.21 6.58
N LYS A 76 15.84 -14.01 6.91
CA LYS A 76 16.37 -12.69 7.23
C LYS A 76 16.47 -11.76 6.01
N GLU A 77 16.87 -12.28 4.87
CA GLU A 77 17.11 -11.48 3.66
C GLU A 77 15.84 -11.23 2.85
N ARG A 78 14.88 -12.15 2.85
CA ARG A 78 13.70 -12.06 2.00
C ARG A 78 12.41 -11.85 2.76
N VAL A 79 12.27 -12.39 3.97
CA VAL A 79 10.99 -12.38 4.69
C VAL A 79 10.91 -11.21 5.66
N LEU A 80 11.97 -10.90 6.40
CA LEU A 80 11.98 -9.75 7.32
C LEU A 80 11.79 -8.39 6.61
N PRO A 81 12.47 -8.08 5.49
CA PRO A 81 12.27 -6.79 4.82
C PRO A 81 10.89 -6.67 4.17
N LEU A 82 10.27 -7.79 3.76
CA LEU A 82 8.91 -7.80 3.23
C LEU A 82 7.85 -7.67 4.33
N ARG A 83 8.15 -8.10 5.57
CA ARG A 83 7.28 -7.94 6.74
C ARG A 83 7.33 -6.52 7.30
N GLU A 84 8.48 -5.85 7.21
CA GLU A 84 8.63 -4.42 7.48
C GLU A 84 8.05 -3.53 6.37
N ALA A 85 7.79 -4.11 5.19
CA ALA A 85 7.26 -3.43 4.01
C ALA A 85 5.97 -4.07 3.49
N SER A 86 5.05 -4.49 4.37
CA SER A 86 3.68 -4.77 3.97
C SER A 86 3.10 -3.49 3.35
N PRO A 87 2.78 -3.45 2.03
CA PRO A 87 2.26 -2.22 1.42
C PRO A 87 0.91 -1.80 2.02
N SER A 88 0.17 -2.73 2.65
CA SER A 88 -1.04 -2.41 3.43
C SER A 88 -0.74 -1.54 4.65
N ASP A 89 0.35 -1.82 5.36
CA ASP A 89 0.66 -1.21 6.65
C ASP A 89 1.31 0.15 6.45
N SER A 90 2.17 0.29 5.43
CA SER A 90 2.77 1.57 5.06
C SER A 90 1.74 2.56 4.49
N LEU A 91 0.80 2.09 3.67
CA LEU A 91 -0.31 2.92 3.18
C LEU A 91 -1.25 3.35 4.31
N TYR A 92 -1.51 2.45 5.26
CA TYR A 92 -2.29 2.79 6.45
C TYR A 92 -1.57 3.84 7.30
N GLU A 93 -0.28 3.66 7.56
CA GLU A 93 0.53 4.61 8.32
C GLU A 93 0.57 5.99 7.65
N ASP A 94 0.78 6.03 6.33
CA ASP A 94 0.79 7.28 5.57
C ASP A 94 -0.57 7.97 5.61
N ALA A 95 -1.67 7.21 5.48
CA ALA A 95 -3.02 7.74 5.60
C ALA A 95 -3.29 8.32 7.00
N VAL A 96 -2.81 7.67 8.05
CA VAL A 96 -2.89 8.16 9.44
C VAL A 96 -2.16 9.50 9.58
N ILE A 97 -0.94 9.59 9.05
CA ILE A 97 -0.13 10.81 9.08
C ILE A 97 -0.83 11.95 8.31
N TYR A 98 -1.32 11.68 7.10
CA TYR A 98 -2.06 12.70 6.33
C TYR A 98 -3.31 13.19 7.05
N ARG A 99 -4.07 12.31 7.71
CA ARG A 99 -5.24 12.70 8.51
C ARG A 99 -4.84 13.58 9.70
N ALA A 100 -3.72 13.28 10.35
CA ALA A 100 -3.19 14.10 11.43
C ALA A 100 -2.78 15.49 10.92
N ILE A 101 -2.04 15.55 9.81
CA ILE A 101 -1.66 16.81 9.14
C ILE A 101 -2.91 17.62 8.78
N ASP A 102 -3.91 17.02 8.14
CA ASP A 102 -5.13 17.71 7.73
C ASP A 102 -5.91 18.24 8.94
N THR A 103 -5.89 17.50 10.05
CA THR A 103 -6.49 17.95 11.32
C THR A 103 -5.74 19.15 11.88
N VAL A 104 -4.41 19.14 11.87
CA VAL A 104 -3.57 20.24 12.35
C VAL A 104 -3.74 21.47 11.46
N ILE A 105 -3.68 21.33 10.13
CA ILE A 105 -3.87 22.43 9.17
C ILE A 105 -5.22 23.12 9.40
N ARG A 106 -6.31 22.35 9.51
CA ARG A 106 -7.65 22.88 9.81
C ARG A 106 -7.72 23.52 11.20
N ARG A 107 -7.12 22.89 12.21
CA ARG A 107 -7.06 23.42 13.58
C ARG A 107 -6.35 24.77 13.63
N TYR A 108 -5.30 24.96 12.86
CA TYR A 108 -4.59 26.25 12.78
C TYR A 108 -5.31 27.27 11.88
N GLY A 109 -6.31 26.87 11.09
CA GLY A 109 -7.11 27.77 10.28
C GLY A 109 -6.45 28.14 8.95
N PHE A 110 -5.62 27.26 8.41
CA PHE A 110 -5.10 27.43 7.05
C PHE A 110 -6.20 27.17 6.02
N SER A 111 -6.32 28.07 5.04
CA SER A 111 -7.29 27.91 3.96
C SER A 111 -6.81 26.87 2.94
N GLU A 112 -7.58 25.80 2.74
CA GLU A 112 -7.26 24.72 1.79
C GLU A 112 -7.26 25.19 0.32
N THR A 113 -7.93 26.32 0.03
CA THR A 113 -7.93 26.94 -1.30
C THR A 113 -6.58 27.54 -1.70
N LEU A 114 -5.68 27.77 -0.74
CA LEU A 114 -4.38 28.36 -1.02
C LEU A 114 -3.37 27.30 -1.46
N MET A 115 -2.65 27.58 -2.55
CA MET A 115 -1.56 26.72 -3.01
C MET A 115 -0.52 26.47 -1.90
N GLY A 116 -0.20 27.49 -1.10
CA GLY A 116 0.73 27.36 0.03
C GLY A 116 0.28 26.34 1.08
N THR A 117 -1.03 26.16 1.29
CA THR A 117 -1.57 25.15 2.23
C THR A 117 -1.40 23.75 1.66
N ARG A 118 -1.59 23.57 0.35
CA ARG A 118 -1.35 22.28 -0.33
C ARG A 118 0.12 21.89 -0.28
N ILE A 119 1.01 22.84 -0.55
CA ILE A 119 2.47 22.64 -0.43
C ILE A 119 2.84 22.30 1.02
N LEU A 120 2.29 23.04 1.98
CA LEU A 120 2.52 22.82 3.41
C LEU A 120 2.20 21.38 3.81
N ARG A 121 1.07 20.83 3.35
CA ARG A 121 0.65 19.45 3.60
C ARG A 121 1.70 18.43 3.16
N VAL A 122 2.23 18.60 1.95
CA VAL A 122 3.25 17.71 1.38
C VAL A 122 4.57 17.82 2.15
N LEU A 123 5.01 19.05 2.45
CA LEU A 123 6.25 19.27 3.18
C LEU A 123 6.16 18.77 4.63
N LEU A 124 5.02 18.90 5.29
CA LEU A 124 4.81 18.36 6.64
C LEU A 124 4.88 16.83 6.64
N PHE A 125 4.33 16.17 5.62
CA PHE A 125 4.45 14.72 5.48
C PHE A 125 5.92 14.30 5.34
N ARG A 126 6.68 14.98 4.47
CA ARG A 126 8.12 14.73 4.31
C ARG A 126 8.91 14.99 5.59
N LEU A 127 8.59 16.07 6.30
CA LEU A 127 9.20 16.41 7.59
C LEU A 127 8.85 15.40 8.70
N TYR A 128 7.65 14.85 8.68
CA TYR A 128 7.26 13.81 9.65
C TYR A 128 8.12 12.56 9.48
N LYS A 129 8.31 12.09 8.25
CA LYS A 129 9.17 10.93 7.95
C LYS A 129 10.66 11.24 8.16
N GLU A 130 11.10 12.46 7.86
CA GLU A 130 12.49 12.88 8.02
C GLU A 130 12.63 14.30 8.62
N PRO A 131 12.58 14.43 9.97
CA PRO A 131 12.63 15.74 10.64
C PRO A 131 13.91 16.55 10.40
N LYS A 132 15.01 15.86 10.04
CA LYS A 132 16.32 16.48 9.76
C LYS A 132 16.27 17.45 8.57
N LEU A 133 15.31 17.28 7.65
CA LEU A 133 15.13 18.15 6.48
C LEU A 133 14.84 19.61 6.84
N LEU A 134 14.34 19.88 8.06
CA LEU A 134 14.04 21.24 8.51
C LEU A 134 15.30 22.12 8.58
N LYS A 135 16.48 21.54 8.87
CA LYS A 135 17.75 22.28 8.99
C LYS A 135 18.20 22.89 7.67
N CYS A 136 17.87 22.25 6.55
CA CYS A 136 18.30 22.64 5.20
C CYS A 136 17.10 22.88 4.28
N ALA A 137 16.09 23.60 4.77
CA ALA A 137 14.80 23.68 4.08
C ALA A 137 14.88 24.15 2.61
N SER A 138 15.60 25.23 2.33
CA SER A 138 15.68 25.77 0.96
C SER A 138 16.39 24.85 -0.04
N LYS A 139 17.34 24.04 0.41
CA LYS A 139 18.16 23.16 -0.44
C LYS A 139 17.68 21.72 -0.47
N SER A 140 16.93 21.29 0.54
CA SER A 140 16.53 19.89 0.73
C SER A 140 15.02 19.73 0.79
N LEU A 141 14.32 20.51 1.62
CA LEU A 141 12.87 20.34 1.81
C LEU A 141 12.04 20.93 0.67
N TYR A 142 12.26 22.19 0.30
CA TYR A 142 11.46 22.87 -0.73
C TYR A 142 11.58 22.21 -2.10
N PRO A 143 12.76 21.69 -2.52
CA PRO A 143 12.87 20.89 -3.74
C PRO A 143 11.95 19.67 -3.79
N LEU A 144 11.53 19.10 -2.65
CA LEU A 144 10.63 17.94 -2.62
C LEU A 144 9.21 18.26 -3.10
N ALA A 145 8.83 19.53 -3.14
CA ALA A 145 7.54 19.97 -3.68
C ALA A 145 7.56 20.19 -5.20
N GLN A 146 8.74 20.24 -5.83
CA GLN A 146 8.85 20.53 -7.27
C GLN A 146 8.20 19.47 -8.17
N PRO A 147 8.36 18.15 -7.91
CA PRO A 147 7.75 17.12 -8.76
C PRO A 147 6.22 17.18 -8.78
N GLU A 148 5.61 17.59 -7.66
CA GLU A 148 4.15 17.59 -7.51
C GLU A 148 3.50 18.89 -8.02
N PHE A 149 4.17 20.03 -7.81
CA PHE A 149 3.58 21.34 -8.11
C PHE A 149 4.20 22.04 -9.32
N HIS A 150 5.28 21.49 -9.90
CA HIS A 150 6.01 22.07 -11.03
C HIS A 150 6.45 23.54 -10.80
N ILE A 151 6.86 23.85 -9.57
CA ILE A 151 7.33 25.19 -9.16
C ILE A 151 8.74 25.13 -8.60
N THR A 152 9.43 26.27 -8.58
CA THR A 152 10.77 26.43 -8.01
C THR A 152 10.74 26.48 -6.47
N ALA A 153 11.88 26.20 -5.82
CA ALA A 153 12.00 26.32 -4.36
C ALA A 153 11.71 27.74 -3.83
N SER A 154 12.04 28.78 -4.62
CA SER A 154 11.70 30.17 -4.29
C SER A 154 10.18 30.42 -4.33
N GLN A 155 9.50 29.87 -5.34
CA GLN A 155 8.04 29.92 -5.44
C GLN A 155 7.37 29.14 -4.30
N VAL A 156 7.92 28.00 -3.89
CA VAL A 156 7.48 27.25 -2.70
C VAL A 156 7.50 28.15 -1.47
N GLU A 157 8.65 28.77 -1.17
CA GLU A 157 8.79 29.65 0.00
C GLU A 157 7.81 30.83 -0.04
N ARG A 158 7.65 31.46 -1.22
CA ARG A 158 6.69 32.56 -1.40
C ARG A 158 5.25 32.14 -1.12
N ASN A 159 4.83 30.99 -1.63
CA ASN A 159 3.48 30.47 -1.42
C ASN A 159 3.24 30.10 0.06
N LEU A 160 4.21 29.49 0.72
CA LEU A 160 4.16 29.20 2.16
C LEU A 160 4.02 30.49 2.97
N ARG A 161 4.85 31.49 2.68
CA ARG A 161 4.80 32.79 3.36
C ARG A 161 3.44 33.46 3.21
N TYR A 162 2.84 33.39 2.02
CA TYR A 162 1.51 33.92 1.77
C TYR A 162 0.43 33.18 2.57
N ALA A 163 0.46 31.84 2.59
CA ALA A 163 -0.49 31.04 3.37
C ALA A 163 -0.38 31.32 4.87
N ILE A 164 0.85 31.44 5.40
CA ILE A 164 1.11 31.78 6.81
C ILE A 164 0.56 33.15 7.16
N ARG A 165 0.75 34.16 6.29
CA ARG A 165 0.21 35.51 6.52
C ARG A 165 -1.31 35.56 6.52
N ARG A 166 -1.98 34.65 5.83
CA ARG A 166 -3.44 34.54 5.81
C ARG A 166 -4.02 33.67 6.92
N CYS A 167 -3.16 33.04 7.72
CA CYS A 167 -3.57 32.18 8.82
C CYS A 167 -3.89 33.02 10.06
N ALA A 168 -5.15 33.04 10.48
CA ALA A 168 -5.62 33.91 11.57
C ALA A 168 -5.03 33.59 12.95
N LYS A 169 -4.51 32.37 13.15
CA LYS A 169 -3.98 31.90 14.45
C LYS A 169 -2.47 32.10 14.61
N LEU A 170 -1.77 32.59 13.59
CA LEU A 170 -0.33 32.82 13.63
C LEU A 170 -0.04 34.32 13.70
N LYS A 171 1.03 34.68 14.43
CA LYS A 171 1.47 36.08 14.50
C LYS A 171 1.94 36.52 13.12
N GLU A 172 1.65 37.77 12.79
CA GLU A 172 2.18 38.41 11.58
C GLU A 172 3.71 38.33 11.57
N ASN A 173 4.29 38.08 10.40
CA ASN A 173 5.74 37.92 10.17
C ASN A 173 6.45 36.76 10.89
N THR A 174 5.71 35.72 11.32
CA THR A 174 6.36 34.49 11.79
C THR A 174 7.18 33.85 10.67
N ARG A 175 8.44 33.45 10.98
CA ARG A 175 9.33 32.80 10.02
C ARG A 175 8.75 31.45 9.57
N VAL A 176 8.84 31.15 8.28
CA VAL A 176 8.29 29.91 7.69
C VAL A 176 8.80 28.65 8.41
N LEU A 177 10.10 28.59 8.72
CA LEU A 177 10.69 27.45 9.42
C LEU A 177 10.16 27.25 10.84
N THR A 178 9.91 28.35 11.55
CA THR A 178 9.30 28.30 12.89
C THR A 178 7.90 27.74 12.82
N VAL A 179 7.11 28.15 11.82
CA VAL A 179 5.76 27.60 11.60
C VAL A 179 5.83 26.12 11.23
N LEU A 180 6.74 25.72 10.33
CA LEU A 180 6.91 24.32 9.96
C LEU A 180 7.28 23.45 11.17
N GLY A 181 8.20 23.89 12.02
CA GLY A 181 8.55 23.18 13.26
C GLY A 181 7.36 23.06 14.20
N LEU A 182 6.65 24.16 14.46
CA LEU A 182 5.47 24.16 15.33
C LEU A 182 4.35 23.23 14.80
N LEU A 183 4.11 23.22 13.49
CA LEU A 183 3.12 22.34 12.88
C LEU A 183 3.57 20.89 12.87
N LEU A 184 4.87 20.62 12.73
CA LEU A 184 5.45 19.29 12.83
C LEU A 184 5.24 18.72 14.24
N ASP A 185 5.59 19.49 15.27
CA ASP A 185 5.39 19.10 16.68
C ASP A 185 3.90 18.85 16.97
N ALA A 186 3.01 19.72 16.48
CA ALA A 186 1.57 19.53 16.60
C ALA A 186 1.07 18.28 15.88
N THR A 187 1.65 17.94 14.72
CA THR A 187 1.32 16.73 13.96
C THR A 187 1.78 15.48 14.69
N MET A 188 3.00 15.46 15.22
CA MET A 188 3.52 14.36 16.04
C MET A 188 2.63 14.11 17.25
N ASN A 189 2.25 15.16 17.97
CA ASN A 189 1.32 15.07 19.09
C ASN A 189 -0.06 14.55 18.67
N GLU A 190 -0.59 14.97 17.52
CA GLU A 190 -1.87 14.48 17.02
C GLU A 190 -1.82 12.99 16.68
N VAL A 191 -0.72 12.52 16.07
CA VAL A 191 -0.52 11.08 15.78
C VAL A 191 -0.45 10.27 17.06
N VAL A 192 0.39 10.68 18.02
CA VAL A 192 0.55 9.99 19.31
C VAL A 192 -0.77 9.93 20.08
N ASN A 193 -1.51 11.05 20.16
CA ASN A 193 -2.74 11.11 20.96
C ASN A 193 -3.89 10.28 20.38
N LYS A 194 -4.02 10.20 19.05
CA LYS A 194 -5.14 9.49 18.40
C LYS A 194 -4.83 8.05 18.02
N TYR A 195 -3.58 7.74 17.76
CA TYR A 195 -3.18 6.45 17.19
C TYR A 195 -2.09 5.74 18.00
N GLY A 196 -1.50 6.39 19.00
CA GLY A 196 -0.50 5.82 19.90
C GLY A 196 -1.07 5.09 21.12
N ARG A 197 -2.40 4.90 21.21
CA ARG A 197 -3.02 3.96 22.17
C ARG A 197 -3.36 2.66 21.45
N GLY A 198 -2.37 1.80 21.32
CA GLY A 198 -2.49 0.40 20.93
C GLY A 198 -1.75 -0.45 21.95
#